data_AF-A0A2D4M0N0-F1
#
_entry.id   AF-A0A2D4M0N0-F1
#
_cell.length_a   1.000
_cell.length_b   1.000
_cell.length_c   1.000
_cell.angle_alpha   90.00
_cell.angle_beta   90.00
_cell.angle_gamma   90.00
#
_symmetry.space_group_name_H-M   'P 1'
#
loop_
_entity.id
_entity.type
_entity.pdbx_description
1 polymer ?
#
loop_
_entity_poly.entity_id
_entity_poly.type
_entity_poly.pdbx_seq_one_letter_code
_entity_poly.pdbx_strand_id
1 'polypeptide(L)'
;AKDIVRKLLKVKPEERLTTEGVLDHPWLNSTEALDNILPSAQLMMDKAMVAGIQQAHAEQLASMRIQDLKVSLKPLHSVNNPILRKRKLLGTKPKESVYIHDPENSSKDSNVALEKLRDVIAQCILPQAGKGENEDEKLNEVMQEAWKYNRECKLLRDTLQTFSWNGRGFTDKVDRLKLAEIVKQVIEEQTATHESQ
;
A
#
# COMPACT_ATOMS: atom_id res chain seq x y z
N ALA A 1 -36.74 0.56 -32.34
CA ALA A 1 -35.30 0.28 -32.50
C ALA A 1 -34.39 1.13 -31.59
N LYS A 2 -34.28 2.45 -31.75
CA LYS A 2 -33.29 3.24 -30.96
C LYS A 2 -33.50 3.21 -29.44
N ASP A 3 -34.76 3.09 -28.99
CA ASP A 3 -35.07 3.02 -27.56
C ASP A 3 -34.53 1.78 -26.86
N ILE A 4 -34.79 0.59 -27.43
CA ILE A 4 -34.28 -0.68 -26.89
C ILE A 4 -32.75 -0.70 -26.84
N VAL A 5 -32.08 -0.16 -27.87
CA VAL A 5 -30.61 -0.04 -27.88
C VAL A 5 -30.10 0.83 -26.73
N ARG A 6 -30.72 2.00 -26.49
CA ARG A 6 -30.34 2.87 -25.36
C ARG A 6 -30.52 2.19 -24.01
N LYS A 7 -31.56 1.39 -23.83
CA LYS A 7 -31.83 0.66 -22.58
C LYS A 7 -30.86 -0.51 -22.36
N LEU A 8 -30.42 -1.17 -23.44
CA LEU A 8 -29.41 -2.23 -23.41
C LEU A 8 -27.99 -1.70 -23.13
N LEU A 9 -27.67 -0.50 -23.62
CA LEU A 9 -26.35 0.12 -23.48
C LEU A 9 -26.24 1.06 -22.27
N LYS A 10 -27.06 0.84 -21.23
CA LYS A 10 -26.93 1.55 -19.96
C LYS A 10 -25.60 1.22 -19.28
N VAL A 11 -24.87 2.26 -18.89
CA VAL A 11 -23.54 2.17 -18.26
C VAL A 11 -23.62 1.46 -16.92
N LYS A 12 -24.58 1.85 -16.07
CA LYS A 12 -24.86 1.18 -14.80
C LYS A 12 -25.57 -0.15 -15.05
N PRO A 13 -25.01 -1.30 -14.62
CA PRO A 13 -25.62 -2.62 -14.81
C PRO A 13 -27.06 -2.73 -14.26
N GLU A 14 -27.35 -2.03 -13.18
CA GLU A 14 -28.58 -2.09 -12.39
C GLU A 14 -29.73 -1.32 -13.07
N GLU A 15 -29.38 -0.34 -13.92
CA GLU A 15 -30.34 0.39 -14.75
C GLU A 15 -30.51 -0.24 -16.14
N ARG A 16 -29.75 -1.30 -16.45
CA ARG A 16 -29.77 -1.96 -17.76
C ARG A 16 -30.99 -2.85 -17.91
N LEU A 17 -31.55 -2.86 -19.12
CA LEU A 17 -32.70 -3.71 -19.44
C LEU A 17 -32.35 -5.19 -19.22
N THR A 18 -33.22 -5.89 -18.48
CA THR A 18 -33.08 -7.34 -18.26
C THR A 18 -33.53 -8.12 -19.49
N THR A 19 -33.22 -9.42 -19.51
CA THR A 19 -33.66 -10.35 -20.55
C THR A 19 -35.17 -10.38 -20.71
N GLU A 20 -35.91 -10.39 -19.61
CA GLU A 20 -37.38 -10.38 -19.60
C GLU A 20 -37.88 -9.06 -20.20
N GLY A 21 -37.29 -7.93 -19.79
CA GLY A 21 -37.65 -6.62 -20.34
C GLY A 21 -37.35 -6.45 -21.83
N VAL A 22 -36.37 -7.19 -22.37
CA VAL A 22 -36.11 -7.27 -23.82
C VAL A 22 -37.20 -8.06 -24.51
N LEU A 23 -37.58 -9.22 -23.95
CA LEU A 23 -38.63 -10.08 -24.50
C LEU A 23 -39.99 -9.40 -24.50
N ASP A 24 -40.28 -8.56 -23.52
CA ASP A 24 -41.54 -7.79 -23.46
C ASP A 24 -41.52 -6.52 -24.33
N HIS A 25 -40.37 -6.15 -24.88
CA HIS A 25 -40.22 -4.87 -25.57
C HIS A 25 -41.02 -4.85 -26.88
N PRO A 26 -41.85 -3.82 -27.15
CA PRO A 26 -42.71 -3.76 -28.34
C PRO A 26 -41.96 -3.96 -29.66
N TRP A 27 -40.76 -3.40 -29.79
CA TRP A 27 -39.93 -3.58 -31.00
C TRP A 27 -39.59 -5.05 -31.33
N LEU A 28 -39.52 -5.94 -30.34
CA LEU A 28 -39.28 -7.38 -30.57
C LEU A 28 -40.59 -8.14 -30.80
N ASN A 29 -41.68 -7.72 -30.13
CA ASN A 29 -42.99 -8.38 -30.21
C ASN A 29 -43.89 -7.86 -31.35
N SER A 30 -43.55 -6.74 -31.97
CA SER A 30 -44.25 -6.24 -33.14
C SER A 30 -44.05 -7.20 -34.31
N THR A 31 -45.12 -7.85 -34.76
CA THR A 31 -45.14 -8.72 -35.95
C THR A 31 -45.00 -7.94 -37.26
N GLU A 32 -45.12 -6.61 -37.22
CA GLU A 32 -44.86 -5.74 -38.36
C GLU A 32 -43.35 -5.57 -38.57
N ALA A 33 -42.78 -6.42 -39.42
CA ALA A 33 -41.43 -6.23 -39.92
C ALA A 33 -41.41 -4.93 -40.76
N LEU A 34 -40.71 -3.91 -40.27
CA LEU A 34 -40.46 -2.69 -41.03
C LEU A 34 -39.50 -3.03 -42.18
N ASP A 35 -39.97 -2.92 -43.42
CA ASP A 35 -39.20 -3.19 -44.65
C ASP A 35 -38.22 -2.05 -44.98
N ASN A 36 -37.41 -1.68 -43.99
CA ASN A 36 -36.39 -0.65 -44.11
C ASN A 36 -35.09 -1.26 -44.62
N ILE A 37 -34.60 -0.75 -45.75
CA ILE A 37 -33.29 -1.13 -46.28
C ILE A 37 -32.20 -0.57 -45.35
N LEU A 38 -31.37 -1.46 -44.81
CA LEU A 38 -30.26 -1.10 -43.92
C LEU A 38 -28.92 -1.21 -44.63
N PRO A 39 -27.98 -0.26 -44.41
CA PRO A 39 -26.65 -0.30 -45.02
C PRO A 39 -25.70 -1.34 -44.37
N SER A 40 -26.18 -2.11 -43.38
CA SER A 40 -25.37 -3.04 -42.58
C SER A 40 -24.57 -4.02 -43.44
N ALA A 41 -25.18 -4.57 -44.50
CA ALA A 41 -24.51 -5.52 -45.39
C ALA A 41 -23.30 -4.90 -46.11
N GLN A 42 -23.41 -3.64 -46.54
CA GLN A 42 -22.33 -2.93 -47.20
C GLN A 42 -21.22 -2.54 -46.20
N LEU A 43 -21.59 -2.13 -44.99
CA LEU A 43 -20.62 -1.80 -43.93
C LEU A 43 -19.78 -3.02 -43.52
N MET A 44 -20.38 -4.22 -43.54
CA MET A 44 -19.69 -5.48 -43.17
C MET A 44 -18.75 -6.01 -44.27
N MET A 45 -18.71 -5.40 -45.46
CA MET A 45 -17.79 -5.81 -46.54
C MET A 45 -16.33 -5.41 -46.27
N ASP A 46 -16.10 -4.35 -45.49
CA ASP A 46 -14.77 -3.94 -45.07
C ASP A 46 -14.25 -4.86 -43.96
N LYS A 47 -13.47 -5.88 -44.37
CA LYS A 47 -12.90 -6.87 -43.46
C LYS A 47 -11.95 -6.26 -42.42
N ALA A 48 -11.23 -5.20 -42.76
CA ALA A 48 -10.29 -4.57 -41.85
C ALA A 48 -11.05 -3.79 -40.76
N MET A 49 -12.08 -3.05 -41.16
CA MET A 49 -12.98 -2.38 -40.21
C MET A 49 -13.67 -3.39 -39.29
N VAL A 50 -14.21 -4.48 -39.84
CA VAL A 50 -14.90 -5.52 -39.05
C VAL A 50 -13.96 -6.18 -38.04
N ALA A 51 -12.72 -6.48 -38.42
CA ALA A 51 -11.74 -7.04 -37.50
C ALA A 51 -11.43 -6.08 -36.33
N GLY A 52 -11.29 -4.78 -36.60
CA GLY A 52 -11.11 -3.77 -35.57
C GLY A 52 -12.29 -3.68 -34.60
N ILE A 53 -13.53 -3.76 -35.11
CA ILE A 53 -14.75 -3.79 -34.29
C ILE A 53 -14.77 -5.04 -33.40
N GLN A 54 -14.44 -6.21 -33.96
CA GLN A 54 -14.41 -7.47 -33.21
C GLN A 54 -13.39 -7.43 -32.06
N GLN A 55 -12.20 -6.88 -32.32
CA GLN A 55 -11.17 -6.72 -31.30
C GLN A 55 -11.65 -5.78 -30.18
N ALA A 56 -12.14 -4.59 -30.53
CA ALA A 56 -12.63 -3.62 -29.55
C ALA A 56 -13.80 -4.20 -28.72
N HIS A 57 -14.70 -4.95 -29.37
CA HIS A 57 -15.81 -5.63 -28.70
C HIS A 57 -15.31 -6.68 -27.70
N ALA A 58 -14.29 -7.48 -28.04
CA ALA A 58 -13.70 -8.46 -27.13
C ALA A 58 -13.04 -7.79 -25.91
N GLU A 59 -12.32 -6.69 -26.11
CA GLU A 59 -11.69 -5.91 -25.03
C GLU A 59 -12.74 -5.33 -24.07
N GLN A 60 -13.84 -4.78 -24.59
CA GLN A 60 -14.93 -4.26 -23.76
C GLN A 60 -15.67 -5.35 -23.00
N LEU A 61 -15.88 -6.53 -23.59
CA LEU A 61 -16.46 -7.67 -22.87
C LEU A 61 -15.57 -8.12 -21.71
N ALA A 62 -14.25 -8.08 -21.88
CA ALA A 62 -13.31 -8.44 -20.82
C ALA A 62 -13.34 -7.46 -19.64
N SER A 63 -13.54 -6.16 -19.89
CA SER A 63 -13.63 -5.14 -18.83
C SER A 63 -14.98 -5.15 -18.11
N MET A 64 -16.07 -5.48 -18.81
CA MET A 64 -17.42 -5.54 -18.25
C MET A 64 -17.70 -6.80 -17.43
N ARG A 65 -16.92 -7.86 -17.63
CA ARG A 65 -17.02 -9.11 -16.87
C ARG A 65 -16.20 -9.01 -15.59
N ILE A 66 -16.79 -9.44 -14.47
CA ILE A 66 -16.02 -9.67 -13.25
C ILE A 66 -15.15 -10.90 -13.52
N GLN A 67 -13.83 -10.77 -13.41
CA GLN A 67 -12.93 -11.91 -13.56
C GLN A 67 -13.04 -12.78 -12.31
N ASP A 68 -13.08 -14.11 -12.49
CA ASP A 68 -13.10 -15.09 -11.39
C ASP A 68 -11.80 -15.12 -10.57
N LEU A 69 -10.87 -14.22 -10.86
CA LEU A 69 -9.62 -14.10 -10.14
C LEU A 69 -9.87 -13.53 -8.74
N LYS A 70 -10.02 -14.44 -7.79
CA LYS A 70 -10.17 -14.15 -6.36
C LYS A 70 -8.85 -13.71 -5.72
N VAL A 71 -8.26 -12.62 -6.22
CA VAL A 71 -7.13 -11.95 -5.56
C VAL A 71 -7.63 -10.67 -4.91
N SER A 72 -7.60 -10.64 -3.58
CA SER A 72 -7.81 -9.41 -2.83
C SER A 72 -6.47 -8.76 -2.55
N LEU A 73 -6.41 -7.44 -2.67
CA LEU A 73 -5.24 -6.69 -2.22
C LEU A 73 -5.03 -6.95 -0.72
N LYS A 74 -3.80 -7.26 -0.32
CA LYS A 74 -3.44 -7.33 1.10
C LYS A 74 -3.46 -5.93 1.71
N PRO A 75 -3.79 -5.78 3.00
CA PRO A 75 -3.65 -4.52 3.70
C PRO A 75 -2.23 -3.95 3.57
N LEU A 76 -2.10 -2.63 3.43
CA LEU A 76 -0.82 -1.98 3.08
C LEU A 76 0.34 -2.33 4.01
N HIS A 77 0.07 -2.56 5.30
CA HIS A 77 1.08 -2.92 6.29
C HIS A 77 1.65 -4.34 6.10
N SER A 78 0.89 -5.26 5.49
CA SER A 78 1.30 -6.65 5.23
C SER A 78 1.84 -6.88 3.81
N VAL A 79 1.82 -5.86 2.96
CA VAL A 79 2.32 -5.93 1.58
C VAL A 79 3.84 -5.79 1.55
N ASN A 80 4.52 -6.75 0.92
CA ASN A 80 5.95 -6.70 0.64
C ASN A 80 6.22 -6.51 -0.86
N ASN A 81 6.22 -5.26 -1.32
CA ASN A 81 6.50 -4.89 -2.70
C ASN A 81 7.83 -4.11 -2.80
N PRO A 82 8.72 -4.42 -3.76
CA PRO A 82 10.00 -3.71 -3.95
C PRO A 82 9.86 -2.18 -4.07
N ILE A 83 8.79 -1.69 -4.69
CA ILE A 83 8.51 -0.25 -4.83
C ILE A 83 8.20 0.36 -3.46
N LEU A 84 7.32 -0.29 -2.68
CA LEU A 84 6.97 0.17 -1.34
C LEU A 84 8.20 0.16 -0.41
N ARG A 85 9.06 -0.87 -0.50
CA ARG A 85 10.33 -0.93 0.23
C ARG A 85 11.23 0.26 -0.08
N LYS A 86 11.45 0.57 -1.35
CA LYS A 86 12.26 1.72 -1.77
C LYS A 86 11.69 3.05 -1.26
N ARG A 87 10.37 3.24 -1.34
CA ARG A 87 9.72 4.49 -0.88
C ARG A 87 9.79 4.66 0.64
N LYS A 88 9.68 3.58 1.42
CA LYS A 88 9.88 3.63 2.89
C LYS A 88 11.30 4.07 3.25
N LEU A 89 12.31 3.59 2.52
CA LEU A 89 13.71 3.97 2.74
C LEU A 89 14.02 5.42 2.33
N LEU A 90 13.31 5.95 1.33
CA LEU A 90 13.47 7.33 0.85
C LEU A 90 12.73 8.38 1.70
N GLY A 91 12.12 7.97 2.82
CA GLY A 91 11.46 8.78 3.84
C GLY A 91 11.23 10.26 3.51
N THR A 92 10.11 10.59 2.89
CA THR A 92 9.56 11.94 3.05
C THR A 92 9.03 12.01 4.48
N LYS A 93 9.61 12.89 5.32
CA LYS A 93 9.01 13.28 6.62
C LYS A 93 7.51 13.46 6.40
N PRO A 94 6.65 12.87 7.24
CA PRO A 94 5.21 12.92 7.01
C PRO A 94 4.78 14.38 7.03
N LYS A 95 4.43 14.92 5.85
CA LYS A 95 3.52 16.06 5.77
C LYS A 95 2.15 15.48 6.07
N GLU A 96 1.60 15.99 7.15
CA GLU A 96 0.27 15.80 7.67
C GLU A 96 -0.77 15.89 6.54
N SER A 97 -1.23 14.74 6.03
CA SER A 97 -2.44 14.67 5.22
C SER A 97 -3.02 13.26 5.21
N VAL A 98 -4.12 13.13 5.94
CA VAL A 98 -5.17 12.09 5.84
C VAL A 98 -4.75 10.68 6.25
N TYR A 99 -4.73 10.44 7.56
CA TYR A 99 -4.82 9.09 8.11
C TYR A 99 -6.27 8.61 8.06
N ILE A 100 -6.54 7.53 7.32
CA ILE A 100 -7.72 6.70 7.56
C ILE A 100 -7.43 5.93 8.85
N HIS A 101 -8.15 6.26 9.92
CA HIS A 101 -7.97 5.66 11.23
C HIS A 101 -8.68 4.30 11.27
N ASP A 102 -7.91 3.23 11.41
CA ASP A 102 -8.38 1.87 11.75
C ASP A 102 -8.28 1.72 13.29
N PRO A 103 -9.30 1.19 14.01
CA PRO A 103 -9.38 1.31 15.46
C PRO A 103 -8.66 0.21 16.27
N GLU A 104 -7.78 -0.60 15.68
CA GLU A 104 -6.98 -1.57 16.45
C GLU A 104 -5.66 -0.94 16.94
N ASN A 105 -5.75 -0.19 18.05
CA ASN A 105 -4.69 0.69 18.55
C ASN A 105 -3.86 0.11 19.72
N SER A 106 -3.74 -1.21 19.86
CA SER A 106 -2.93 -1.83 20.94
C SER A 106 -1.51 -2.20 20.53
N SER A 107 -1.21 -2.31 19.23
CA SER A 107 0.09 -2.80 18.71
C SER A 107 1.04 -1.70 18.22
N LYS A 108 0.61 -0.43 18.23
CA LYS A 108 1.42 0.70 17.72
C LYS A 108 2.61 1.05 18.60
N ASP A 109 2.50 0.94 19.92
CA ASP A 109 3.57 1.37 20.83
C ASP A 109 4.82 0.47 20.73
N SER A 110 4.63 -0.84 20.58
CA SER A 110 5.72 -1.80 20.29
C SER A 110 6.36 -1.53 18.93
N ASN A 111 5.55 -1.22 17.91
CA ASN A 111 6.07 -0.90 16.58
C ASN A 111 6.92 0.38 16.59
N VAL A 112 6.45 1.41 17.29
CA VAL A 112 7.18 2.68 17.49
C VAL A 112 8.46 2.45 18.32
N ALA A 113 8.41 1.63 19.36
CA ALA A 113 9.58 1.30 20.18
C ALA A 113 10.70 0.63 19.35
N LEU A 114 10.34 -0.31 18.48
CA LEU A 114 11.28 -0.97 17.56
C LEU A 114 11.77 -0.03 16.46
N GLU A 115 10.90 0.85 15.94
CA GLU A 115 11.29 1.87 14.95
C GLU A 115 12.37 2.81 15.52
N LYS A 116 12.21 3.28 16.75
CA LYS A 116 13.21 4.15 17.39
C LYS A 116 14.55 3.47 17.64
N LEU A 117 14.58 2.17 17.94
CA LEU A 117 15.83 1.41 18.02
C LEU A 117 16.51 1.26 16.64
N ARG A 118 15.73 1.11 15.56
CA ARG A 118 16.26 1.06 14.19
C ARG A 118 16.86 2.39 13.76
N ASP A 119 16.28 3.51 14.20
CA ASP A 119 16.83 4.85 13.94
C ASP A 119 18.24 5.00 14.57
N VAL A 120 18.47 4.44 15.77
CA VAL A 120 19.80 4.44 16.42
C VAL A 120 20.81 3.68 15.56
N ILE A 121 20.44 2.47 15.09
CA ILE A 121 21.30 1.66 14.20
C ILE A 121 21.61 2.43 12.91
N ALA A 122 20.61 3.06 12.31
CA ALA A 122 20.78 3.86 11.10
C ALA A 122 21.77 5.02 11.33
N GLN A 123 21.66 5.74 12.45
CA GLN A 123 22.57 6.83 12.79
C GLN A 123 24.01 6.34 13.06
N CYS A 124 24.17 5.13 13.59
CA CYS A 124 25.50 4.53 13.80
C CYS A 124 26.19 4.09 12.50
N ILE A 125 25.45 3.53 11.54
CA ILE A 125 26.00 2.95 10.30
C ILE A 125 26.06 3.97 9.16
N LEU A 126 25.06 4.83 9.06
CA LEU A 126 24.89 5.84 8.02
C LEU A 126 24.62 7.21 8.65
N PRO A 127 25.62 7.82 9.32
CA PRO A 127 25.49 9.19 9.80
C PRO A 127 25.21 10.08 8.57
N GLN A 128 24.11 10.84 8.62
CA GLN A 128 23.70 11.71 7.51
C GLN A 128 24.84 12.68 7.18
N ALA A 129 25.46 12.49 6.00
CA ALA A 129 26.61 13.24 5.56
C ALA A 129 26.25 14.73 5.32
N GLY A 130 26.38 15.54 6.36
CA GLY A 130 26.10 16.97 6.29
C GLY A 130 26.63 17.71 7.50
N LYS A 131 27.86 18.24 7.38
CA LYS A 131 28.59 19.12 8.33
C LYS A 131 28.91 18.47 9.69
N GLY A 132 30.15 17.99 9.80
CA GLY A 132 30.69 17.20 10.91
C GLY A 132 30.89 17.91 12.24
N GLU A 133 29.93 18.71 12.71
CA GLU A 133 29.97 19.32 14.06
C GLU A 133 28.87 18.79 15.00
N ASN A 134 27.84 18.08 14.50
CA ASN A 134 26.68 17.67 15.32
C ASN A 134 26.32 16.17 15.27
N GLU A 135 27.22 15.29 14.83
CA GLU A 135 26.88 13.86 14.69
C GLU A 135 26.63 13.17 16.04
N ASP A 136 27.39 13.52 17.07
CA ASP A 136 27.23 12.96 18.41
C ASP A 136 26.00 13.55 19.11
N GLU A 137 25.67 14.82 18.88
CA GLU A 137 24.39 15.41 19.31
C GLU A 137 23.21 14.68 18.67
N LYS A 138 23.31 14.39 17.36
CA LYS A 138 22.27 13.65 16.64
C LYS A 138 22.12 12.22 17.16
N LEU A 139 23.23 11.54 17.46
CA LEU A 139 23.20 10.22 18.07
C LEU A 139 22.54 10.25 19.45
N ASN A 140 22.86 11.27 20.27
CA ASN A 140 22.24 11.46 21.57
C ASN A 140 20.72 11.69 21.47
N GLU A 141 20.26 12.52 20.52
CA GLU A 141 18.83 12.76 20.28
C GLU A 141 18.09 11.46 19.92
N VAL A 142 18.62 10.72 18.95
CA VAL A 142 18.00 9.49 18.46
C VAL A 142 18.00 8.42 19.55
N MET A 143 19.09 8.32 20.32
CA MET A 143 19.18 7.42 21.47
C MET A 143 18.22 7.80 22.59
N GLN A 144 18.02 9.10 22.84
CA GLN A 144 17.08 9.57 23.84
C GLN A 144 15.63 9.24 23.45
N GLU A 145 15.28 9.36 22.17
CA GLU A 145 13.97 8.92 21.68
C GLU A 145 13.80 7.41 21.86
N ALA A 146 14.78 6.60 21.44
CA ALA A 146 14.74 5.15 21.63
C ALA A 146 14.59 4.76 23.11
N TRP A 147 15.33 5.42 24.00
CA TRP A 147 15.25 5.19 25.44
C TRP A 147 13.87 5.51 26.04
N LYS A 148 13.16 6.54 25.55
CA LYS A 148 11.82 6.90 26.05
C LYS A 148 10.79 5.80 25.83
N TYR A 149 10.83 5.14 24.67
CA TYR A 149 9.88 4.07 24.32
C TYR A 149 10.29 2.69 24.83
N ASN A 150 11.57 2.50 25.20
CA ASN A 150 12.12 1.19 25.58
C ASN A 150 12.61 1.14 27.04
N ARG A 151 12.05 1.96 27.94
CA ARG A 151 12.50 2.07 29.35
C ARG A 151 12.47 0.75 30.13
N GLU A 152 11.53 -0.11 29.78
CA GLU A 152 11.29 -1.39 30.46
C GLU A 152 12.20 -2.51 29.95
N CYS A 153 12.91 -2.29 28.83
CA CYS A 153 13.84 -3.29 28.30
C CYS A 153 15.11 -3.35 29.16
N LYS A 154 15.28 -4.48 29.87
CA LYS A 154 16.45 -4.72 30.74
C LYS A 154 17.76 -4.76 29.95
N LEU A 155 17.79 -5.48 28.82
CA LEU A 155 18.99 -5.55 27.98
C LEU A 155 19.40 -4.17 27.47
N LEU A 156 18.46 -3.32 27.07
CA LEU A 156 18.75 -1.95 26.66
C LEU A 156 19.35 -1.11 27.80
N ARG A 157 18.87 -1.30 29.03
CA ARG A 157 19.39 -0.59 30.21
C ARG A 157 20.81 -1.00 30.54
N ASP A 158 21.07 -2.30 30.58
CA ASP A 158 22.39 -2.86 30.91
C ASP A 158 23.43 -2.44 29.86
N THR A 159 23.02 -2.41 28.59
CA THR A 159 23.88 -1.99 27.48
C THR A 159 24.19 -0.51 27.53
N LEU A 160 23.20 0.36 27.74
CA LEU A 160 23.42 1.80 27.87
C LEU A 160 24.28 2.17 29.07
N GLN A 161 24.20 1.42 30.16
CA GLN A 161 25.12 1.59 31.29
C GLN A 161 26.58 1.29 30.89
N THR A 162 26.79 0.32 30.02
CA THR A 162 28.13 -0.04 29.51
C THR A 162 28.73 1.05 28.60
N PHE A 163 27.88 1.87 27.96
CA PHE A 163 28.30 3.00 27.12
C PHE A 163 28.28 4.35 27.86
N SER A 164 28.16 4.35 29.19
CA SER A 164 28.11 5.58 29.99
C SER A 164 26.97 6.54 29.60
N TRP A 165 25.79 5.98 29.30
CA TRP A 165 24.59 6.76 29.03
C TRP A 165 23.99 7.35 30.31
N ASN A 166 23.79 8.67 30.35
CA ASN A 166 23.24 9.37 31.52
C ASN A 166 21.74 9.71 31.42
N GLY A 167 21.03 9.18 30.42
CA GLY A 167 19.62 9.49 30.14
C GLY A 167 19.37 10.69 29.22
N ARG A 168 20.41 11.48 28.94
CA ARG A 168 20.39 12.61 27.98
C ARG A 168 21.42 12.47 26.87
N GLY A 169 22.60 11.94 27.18
CA GLY A 169 23.69 11.75 26.24
C GLY A 169 24.70 10.73 26.75
N PHE A 170 25.59 10.32 25.87
CA PHE A 170 26.76 9.54 26.24
C PHE A 170 27.84 10.47 26.82
N THR A 171 28.39 10.12 27.98
CA THR A 171 29.46 10.92 28.60
C THR A 171 30.84 10.61 28.02
N ASP A 172 30.99 9.41 27.45
CA ASP A 172 32.22 8.94 26.82
C ASP A 172 32.04 8.74 25.31
N LYS A 173 33.17 8.67 24.60
CA LYS A 173 33.16 8.38 23.17
C LYS A 173 32.58 6.98 22.91
N VAL A 174 31.52 6.93 22.13
CA VAL A 174 30.81 5.69 21.80
C VAL A 174 31.41 5.03 20.58
N ASP A 175 31.69 3.73 20.69
CA ASP A 175 31.90 2.87 19.52
C ASP A 175 30.55 2.61 18.84
N ARG A 176 30.31 3.34 17.74
CA ARG A 176 29.04 3.33 17.01
C ARG A 176 28.71 1.95 16.43
N LEU A 177 29.71 1.19 15.98
CA LEU A 177 29.49 -0.15 15.42
C LEU A 177 29.08 -1.13 16.52
N LYS A 178 29.78 -1.08 17.66
CA LYS A 178 29.45 -1.90 18.82
C LYS A 178 28.07 -1.55 19.39
N LEU A 179 27.72 -0.26 19.44
CA LEU A 179 26.38 0.18 19.84
C LEU A 179 25.31 -0.36 18.89
N ALA A 180 25.54 -0.30 17.56
CA ALA A 180 24.59 -0.80 16.57
C ALA A 180 24.35 -2.30 16.67
N GLU A 181 25.41 -3.09 16.88
CA GLU A 181 25.32 -4.55 17.04
C GLU A 181 24.52 -4.94 18.28
N ILE A 182 24.75 -4.23 19.39
CA ILE A 182 24.06 -4.48 20.64
C ILE A 182 22.59 -4.03 20.58
N VAL A 183 22.29 -2.88 19.97
CA VAL A 183 20.91 -2.42 19.76
C VAL A 183 20.15 -3.36 18.83
N LYS A 184 20.84 -3.97 17.85
CA LYS A 184 20.26 -5.02 17.01
C LYS A 184 19.87 -6.25 17.83
N GLN A 185 20.71 -6.68 18.78
CA GLN A 185 20.39 -7.78 19.69
C GLN A 185 19.18 -7.46 20.57
N VAL A 186 19.04 -6.21 21.04
CA VAL A 186 17.86 -5.74 21.78
C VAL A 186 16.59 -5.84 20.93
N ILE A 187 16.65 -5.47 19.65
CA ILE A 187 15.51 -5.62 18.73
C ILE A 187 15.13 -7.09 18.59
N GLU A 188 16.11 -7.98 18.37
CA GLU A 188 15.89 -9.42 18.20
C GLU A 188 15.20 -10.03 19.44
N GLU A 189 15.64 -9.69 20.65
CA GLU A 189 15.04 -10.16 21.91
C GLU A 189 13.60 -9.62 22.10
N GLN A 190 13.36 -8.34 21.80
CA GLN A 190 12.01 -7.76 21.89
C GLN A 190 11.05 -8.39 20.86
N THR A 191 11.53 -8.69 19.66
CA THR A 191 10.71 -9.39 18.65
C THR A 191 10.42 -10.84 19.04
N ALA A 192 11.40 -11.56 19.62
CA ALA A 192 11.21 -12.94 20.06
C ALA A 192 10.23 -13.06 21.24
N THR A 193 10.25 -12.06 22.14
CA THR A 193 9.31 -11.98 23.27
C THR A 193 7.87 -11.74 22.79
N HIS A 194 7.69 -10.95 21.72
CA HIS A 194 6.38 -10.67 21.12
C HIS A 194 5.83 -11.84 20.27
N GLU A 195 6.68 -12.72 19.73
CA GLU A 195 6.23 -13.94 19.03
C GLU A 195 5.85 -15.09 19.98
N SER A 196 6.24 -15.00 21.26
CA SER A 196 5.99 -16.04 22.28
C SER A 196 4.74 -15.78 23.15
N GLN A 197 4.00 -14.69 22.92
CA GLN A 197 2.72 -14.36 23.57
C GLN A 197 1.57 -14.46 22.58
#